data_AF-A0AA86JQM0-F1
#
_entry.id   AF-A0AA86JQM0-F1
#
_cell.length_a   1.000
_cell.length_b   1.000
_cell.length_c   1.000
_cell.angle_alpha   90.00
_cell.angle_beta   90.00
_cell.angle_gamma   90.00
#
_symmetry.space_group_name_H-M   'P 1'
#
loop_
_entity.id
_entity.type
_entity.pdbx_description
1 polymer ?
#
loop_
_entity_poly.entity_id
_entity_poly.type
_entity_poly.pdbx_seq_one_letter_code
_entity_poly.pdbx_strand_id
1 'polypeptide(L)'
;MELNIKVDWDKDDYYNAVDLNRVEHNTLIIANMIEEIVGVPVKIECDTSRDYRSLEFANGLNRIENNIEQLNVLENISWIKMKTNWNPGDSFNFEDAIRLEKNLKSLFEILNSNATNNIYCGEIYSGEGGI
;
A
#
# COMPACT_ATOMS: atom_id res chain seq x y z
N MET A 1 5.81 9.35 9.89
CA MET A 1 5.87 8.05 9.20
C MET A 1 6.29 8.35 7.76
N GLU A 2 7.40 7.81 7.28
CA GLU A 2 7.88 8.07 5.91
C GLU A 2 7.54 6.88 5.02
N LEU A 3 6.71 7.11 4.00
CA LEU A 3 6.35 6.11 3.01
C LEU A 3 7.37 6.16 1.87
N ASN A 4 8.01 5.02 1.56
CA ASN A 4 9.05 4.96 0.53
C ASN A 4 8.58 4.13 -0.66
N ILE A 5 7.82 4.75 -1.58
CA ILE A 5 7.34 4.11 -2.81
C ILE A 5 8.31 4.40 -3.95
N LYS A 6 8.80 3.33 -4.60
CA LYS A 6 9.56 3.39 -5.85
C LYS A 6 8.66 2.97 -7.00
N VAL A 7 8.28 3.92 -7.87
CA VAL A 7 7.51 3.63 -9.10
C VAL A 7 8.34 3.67 -10.37
N ASP A 8 9.56 4.24 -10.31
CA ASP A 8 10.54 4.26 -11.40
C ASP A 8 11.37 2.96 -11.36
N TRP A 9 10.72 1.85 -11.69
CA TRP A 9 11.43 0.60 -11.96
C TRP A 9 11.73 0.50 -13.43
N ASP A 10 12.97 0.18 -13.77
CA ASP A 10 13.38 -0.11 -15.14
C ASP A 10 13.73 -1.60 -15.31
N LYS A 11 13.86 -2.06 -16.55
CA LYS A 11 14.27 -3.43 -16.89
C LYS A 11 15.64 -3.81 -16.30
N ASP A 12 16.49 -2.82 -16.01
CA ASP A 12 17.81 -3.02 -15.43
C ASP A 12 17.76 -3.13 -13.88
N ASP A 13 16.64 -2.79 -13.23
CA ASP A 13 16.45 -2.95 -11.78
C ASP A 13 16.08 -4.40 -11.42
N TYR A 14 16.77 -4.94 -10.41
CA TYR A 14 16.45 -6.25 -9.83
C TYR A 14 15.60 -6.09 -8.57
N TYR A 15 14.38 -6.61 -8.64
CA TYR A 15 13.50 -6.69 -7.48
C TYR A 15 13.96 -7.81 -6.55
N ASN A 16 14.39 -7.46 -5.34
CA ASN A 16 14.93 -8.41 -4.36
C ASN A 16 14.08 -8.48 -3.08
N ALA A 17 14.47 -9.33 -2.14
CA ALA A 17 13.74 -9.49 -0.87
C ALA A 17 13.72 -8.21 -0.02
N VAL A 18 14.72 -7.34 -0.12
CA VAL A 18 14.74 -6.04 0.59
C VAL A 18 13.68 -5.13 0.01
N ASP A 19 13.51 -5.11 -1.31
CA ASP A 19 12.43 -4.37 -1.95
C ASP A 19 11.06 -4.92 -1.57
N LEU A 20 10.91 -6.24 -1.52
CA LEU A 20 9.68 -6.89 -1.06
C LEU A 20 9.34 -6.49 0.39
N ASN A 21 10.34 -6.49 1.29
CA ASN A 21 10.18 -6.05 2.67
C ASN A 21 9.79 -4.57 2.75
N ARG A 22 10.31 -3.72 1.86
CA ARG A 22 9.91 -2.30 1.76
C ARG A 22 8.45 -2.16 1.38
N VAL A 23 8.00 -2.90 0.35
CA VAL A 23 6.59 -2.86 -0.10
C VAL A 23 5.66 -3.37 1.00
N GLU A 24 6.04 -4.43 1.72
CA GLU A 24 5.24 -4.94 2.83
C GLU A 24 5.17 -3.95 4.00
N HIS A 25 6.28 -3.28 4.30
CA HIS A 25 6.31 -2.20 5.29
C HIS A 25 5.42 -1.02 4.89
N ASN A 26 5.47 -0.60 3.62
CA ASN A 26 4.58 0.44 3.08
C ASN A 26 3.10 0.03 3.20
N THR A 27 2.80 -1.25 2.92
CA THR A 27 1.45 -1.82 3.07
C THR A 27 0.96 -1.70 4.52
N LEU A 28 1.83 -1.97 5.49
CA LEU A 28 1.53 -1.80 6.92
C LEU A 28 1.25 -0.34 7.29
N ILE A 29 2.05 0.60 6.80
CA ILE A 29 1.81 2.04 7.02
C ILE A 29 0.43 2.42 6.50
N ILE A 30 0.07 2.02 5.27
CA ILE A 30 -1.23 2.32 4.68
C ILE A 30 -2.37 1.69 5.48
N ALA A 31 -2.23 0.43 5.94
CA ALA A 31 -3.24 -0.21 6.77
C ALA A 31 -3.51 0.57 8.08
N ASN A 32 -2.45 1.04 8.75
CA ASN A 32 -2.58 1.89 9.93
C ASN A 32 -3.26 3.22 9.58
N MET A 33 -2.89 3.86 8.46
CA MET A 33 -3.55 5.09 8.01
C MET A 33 -5.05 4.90 7.71
N ILE A 34 -5.45 3.76 7.11
CA ILE A 34 -6.86 3.43 6.89
C ILE A 34 -7.59 3.29 8.23
N GLU A 35 -7.00 2.60 9.20
CA GLU A 35 -7.59 2.48 10.53
C GLU A 35 -7.72 3.86 11.20
N GLU A 36 -6.70 4.71 11.12
CA GLU A 36 -6.72 6.05 11.73
C GLU A 36 -7.70 7.03 11.05
N ILE A 37 -7.78 7.01 9.71
CA ILE A 37 -8.56 7.99 8.93
C ILE A 37 -10.00 7.51 8.71
N VAL A 38 -10.16 6.23 8.38
CA VAL A 38 -11.45 5.63 8.01
C VAL A 38 -12.10 4.94 9.22
N GLY A 39 -11.33 4.56 10.24
CA GLY A 39 -11.83 3.83 11.41
C GLY A 39 -12.08 2.34 11.15
N VAL A 40 -11.55 1.80 10.05
CA VAL A 40 -11.73 0.39 9.67
C VAL A 40 -10.46 -0.39 9.99
N PRO A 41 -10.49 -1.32 10.96
CA PRO A 41 -9.32 -2.13 11.29
C PRO A 41 -9.06 -3.14 10.17
N VAL A 42 -7.97 -2.95 9.42
CA VAL A 42 -7.54 -3.90 8.39
C VAL A 42 -6.50 -4.84 8.97
N LYS A 43 -6.89 -6.11 9.14
CA LYS A 43 -5.96 -7.17 9.56
C LYS A 43 -5.09 -7.58 8.39
N ILE A 44 -3.88 -7.06 8.33
CA ILE A 44 -2.87 -7.50 7.37
C ILE A 44 -1.88 -8.47 8.02
N GLU A 45 -1.38 -9.41 7.25
CA GLU A 45 -0.30 -10.31 7.68
C GLU A 45 1.03 -9.82 7.10
N CYS A 46 1.94 -9.33 7.95
CA CYS A 46 3.29 -8.90 7.56
C CYS A 46 4.38 -9.81 8.15
N ASP A 47 5.42 -10.09 7.38
CA ASP A 47 6.63 -10.80 7.80
C ASP A 47 7.85 -10.10 7.19
N THR A 48 8.45 -9.21 7.97
CA THR A 48 9.60 -8.40 7.55
C THR A 48 10.95 -9.08 7.79
N SER A 49 10.97 -10.37 8.19
CA SER A 49 12.17 -11.09 8.63
C SER A 49 12.62 -12.17 7.63
N ARG A 50 12.41 -11.94 6.33
CA ARG A 50 12.56 -12.94 5.27
C ARG A 50 13.96 -13.00 4.67
N ASP A 51 14.40 -14.24 4.42
CA ASP A 51 15.60 -14.58 3.64
C ASP A 51 15.23 -15.20 2.28
N TYR A 52 16.09 -14.99 1.27
CA TYR A 52 15.88 -15.16 -0.18
C TYR A 52 15.57 -16.60 -0.69
N ARG A 53 15.22 -17.57 0.17
CA ARG A 53 14.97 -18.95 -0.29
C ARG A 53 13.69 -18.99 -1.12
N SER A 54 13.84 -19.21 -2.43
CA SER A 54 12.87 -19.06 -3.53
C SER A 54 11.49 -19.75 -3.40
N LEU A 55 11.21 -20.45 -2.31
CA LEU A 55 9.86 -20.94 -1.97
C LEU A 55 9.02 -19.87 -1.25
N GLU A 56 9.65 -18.89 -0.60
CA GLU A 56 8.93 -17.84 0.15
C GLU A 56 8.60 -16.60 -0.67
N PHE A 57 9.33 -16.34 -1.77
CA PHE A 57 9.11 -15.12 -2.56
C PHE A 57 7.71 -15.09 -3.21
N ALA A 58 7.29 -16.21 -3.82
CA ALA A 58 5.95 -16.32 -4.42
C ALA A 58 4.82 -16.24 -3.38
N ASN A 59 4.97 -16.95 -2.25
CA ASN A 59 4.00 -16.87 -1.14
C ASN A 59 3.96 -15.47 -0.51
N GLY A 60 5.10 -14.79 -0.42
CA GLY A 60 5.19 -13.42 0.06
C GLY A 60 4.49 -12.44 -0.87
N LEU A 61 4.68 -12.56 -2.17
CA LEU A 61 3.96 -11.78 -3.17
C LEU A 61 2.45 -12.01 -3.09
N ASN A 62 2.00 -13.27 -3.05
CA ASN A 62 0.58 -13.58 -2.91
C ASN A 62 -0.02 -12.95 -1.66
N ARG A 63 0.70 -12.97 -0.54
CA ARG A 63 0.25 -12.36 0.72
C ARG A 63 0.22 -10.84 0.65
N ILE A 64 1.25 -10.19 0.13
CA ILE A 64 1.29 -8.74 -0.05
C ILE A 64 0.16 -8.30 -0.98
N GLU A 65 0.00 -8.97 -2.12
CA GLU A 65 -1.08 -8.69 -3.06
C GLU A 65 -2.45 -8.88 -2.41
N ASN A 66 -2.65 -9.95 -1.64
CA ASN A 66 -3.89 -10.18 -0.90
C ASN A 66 -4.13 -9.13 0.18
N ASN A 67 -3.10 -8.70 0.91
CA ASN A 67 -3.21 -7.61 1.88
C ASN A 67 -3.60 -6.31 1.18
N ILE A 68 -2.96 -5.99 0.05
CA ILE A 68 -3.30 -4.81 -0.75
C ILE A 68 -4.75 -4.93 -1.23
N GLU A 69 -5.21 -6.08 -1.73
CA GLU A 69 -6.63 -6.29 -2.07
C GLU A 69 -7.57 -6.07 -0.88
N GLN A 70 -7.18 -6.43 0.35
CA GLN A 70 -7.97 -6.12 1.54
C GLN A 70 -7.99 -4.63 1.89
N LEU A 71 -6.96 -3.86 1.50
CA LEU A 71 -6.93 -2.40 1.65
C LEU A 71 -7.84 -1.69 0.63
N ASN A 72 -8.39 -2.39 -0.36
CA ASN A 72 -9.36 -1.86 -1.31
C ASN A 72 -10.77 -1.68 -0.67
N VAL A 73 -10.81 -1.01 0.48
CA VAL A 73 -12.05 -0.60 1.17
C VAL A 73 -12.57 0.75 0.65
N LEU A 74 -11.78 1.45 -0.15
CA LEU A 74 -12.09 2.77 -0.68
C LEU A 74 -12.66 2.66 -2.09
N GLU A 75 -13.88 3.15 -2.29
CA GLU A 75 -14.48 3.23 -3.62
C GLU A 75 -13.87 4.42 -4.42
N ASN A 76 -13.61 4.24 -5.72
CA ASN A 76 -12.97 5.19 -6.66
C ASN A 76 -11.44 5.20 -6.77
N ILE A 77 -10.74 4.12 -6.42
CA ILE A 77 -9.31 4.00 -6.75
C ILE A 77 -9.15 3.39 -8.14
N SER A 78 -8.21 3.93 -8.92
CA SER A 78 -7.72 3.27 -10.15
C SER A 78 -6.94 2.01 -9.80
N TRP A 79 -7.66 0.97 -9.36
CA TRP A 79 -7.10 -0.27 -8.87
C TRP A 79 -6.64 -1.15 -10.03
N ILE A 80 -5.35 -1.48 -10.05
CA ILE A 80 -4.83 -2.50 -10.96
C ILE A 80 -4.99 -3.85 -10.28
N LYS A 81 -5.79 -4.74 -10.87
CA LYS A 81 -6.05 -6.08 -10.29
C LYS A 81 -4.74 -6.82 -10.05
N MET A 82 -4.60 -7.35 -8.82
CA MET A 82 -3.45 -8.14 -8.41
C MET A 82 -3.53 -9.56 -8.96
N LYS A 83 -2.37 -10.21 -9.11
CA LYS A 83 -2.27 -11.52 -9.76
C LYS A 83 -2.59 -12.65 -8.76
N THR A 84 -2.18 -12.53 -7.49
CA THR A 84 -2.43 -13.43 -6.33
C THR A 84 -2.28 -14.94 -6.59
N ASN A 85 -1.63 -15.33 -7.69
CA ASN A 85 -1.45 -16.71 -8.12
C ASN A 85 0.02 -17.04 -8.44
N TRP A 86 0.96 -16.32 -7.81
CA TRP A 86 2.38 -16.54 -7.98
C TRP A 86 2.75 -17.96 -7.58
N ASN A 87 3.39 -18.69 -8.49
CA ASN A 87 3.94 -20.02 -8.24
C ASN A 87 5.46 -19.94 -8.05
N PRO A 88 6.06 -20.90 -7.32
CA PRO A 88 7.52 -21.00 -7.26
C PRO A 88 8.09 -21.21 -8.67
N GLY A 89 8.88 -20.25 -9.14
CA GLY A 89 9.46 -20.23 -10.48
C GLY A 89 8.79 -19.27 -11.47
N ASP A 90 7.70 -18.59 -11.09
CA ASP A 90 7.20 -17.45 -11.86
C ASP A 90 8.27 -16.35 -11.92
N SER A 91 8.54 -15.84 -13.12
CA SER A 91 9.43 -14.69 -13.32
C SER A 91 8.72 -13.42 -12.86
N PHE A 92 9.21 -12.80 -11.79
CA PHE A 92 8.77 -11.48 -11.37
C PHE A 92 9.55 -10.40 -12.13
N ASN A 93 8.84 -9.50 -12.81
CA ASN A 93 9.45 -8.42 -13.59
C ASN A 93 9.19 -7.05 -12.96
N PHE A 94 9.94 -6.05 -13.41
CA PHE A 94 9.77 -4.65 -13.01
C PHE A 94 8.33 -4.13 -13.24
N GLU A 95 7.63 -4.63 -14.27
CA GLU A 95 6.22 -4.27 -14.51
C GLU A 95 5.30 -4.69 -13.36
N ASP A 96 5.54 -5.86 -12.76
CA ASP A 96 4.79 -6.32 -11.59
C ASP A 96 5.16 -5.50 -10.34
N ALA A 97 6.41 -5.08 -10.20
CA ALA A 97 6.83 -4.15 -9.15
C ALA A 97 6.10 -2.80 -9.25
N ILE A 98 6.03 -2.24 -10.46
CA ILE A 98 5.30 -0.99 -10.74
C ILE A 98 3.82 -1.16 -10.42
N ARG A 99 3.22 -2.33 -10.70
CA ARG A 99 1.81 -2.61 -10.38
C ARG A 99 1.55 -2.50 -8.88
N LEU A 100 2.37 -3.15 -8.05
CA LEU A 100 2.26 -3.10 -6.59
C LEU A 100 2.39 -1.68 -6.06
N GLU A 101 3.45 -1.01 -6.48
CA GLU A 101 3.83 0.32 -5.98
C GLU A 101 2.83 1.40 -6.43
N LYS A 102 2.26 1.29 -7.65
CA LYS A 102 1.19 2.19 -8.11
C LYS A 102 -0.07 2.06 -7.27
N ASN A 103 -0.51 0.84 -6.96
CA ASN A 103 -1.70 0.63 -6.14
C ASN A 103 -1.51 1.21 -4.73
N LEU A 104 -0.34 0.97 -4.10
CA LEU A 104 0.00 1.58 -2.82
C LEU A 104 0.04 3.12 -2.90
N LYS A 105 0.60 3.68 -3.98
CA LYS A 105 0.65 5.13 -4.17
C LYS A 105 -0.75 5.73 -4.27
N SER A 106 -1.63 5.14 -5.07
CA SER A 106 -3.00 5.65 -5.22
C SER A 106 -3.80 5.57 -3.92
N LEU A 107 -3.63 4.49 -3.14
CA LEU A 107 -4.20 4.38 -1.79
C LEU A 107 -3.71 5.51 -0.89
N PHE A 108 -2.39 5.73 -0.85
CA PHE A 108 -1.79 6.77 -0.03
C PHE A 108 -2.25 8.18 -0.43
N GLU A 109 -2.32 8.50 -1.72
CA GLU A 109 -2.77 9.81 -2.20
C GLU A 109 -4.21 10.11 -1.78
N ILE A 110 -5.10 9.12 -1.86
CA ILE A 110 -6.49 9.26 -1.43
C ILE A 110 -6.60 9.40 0.09
N LEU A 111 -5.85 8.60 0.84
CA LEU A 111 -5.81 8.71 2.31
C LEU A 111 -5.27 10.06 2.76
N ASN A 112 -4.19 10.55 2.14
CA ASN A 112 -3.62 11.85 2.46
C ASN A 112 -4.58 13.00 2.11
N SER A 113 -5.31 12.88 0.98
CA SER A 113 -6.38 13.80 0.63
C SER A 113 -7.52 13.76 1.67
N ASN A 114 -7.97 12.58 2.08
CA ASN A 114 -9.02 12.42 3.10
C ASN A 114 -8.58 12.96 4.47
N ALA A 115 -7.33 12.71 4.87
CA ALA A 115 -6.76 13.27 6.10
C ALA A 115 -6.75 14.81 6.06
N THR A 116 -6.32 15.39 4.94
CA THR A 116 -6.30 16.86 4.75
C THR A 116 -7.72 17.45 4.75
N ASN A 117 -8.67 16.78 4.12
CA ASN A 117 -10.08 17.22 4.10
C ASN A 117 -10.73 17.11 5.50
N ASN A 118 -10.41 16.09 6.29
CA ASN A 118 -10.90 15.96 7.67
C ASN A 118 -10.36 17.08 8.57
N ILE A 119 -9.13 17.55 8.35
CA ILE A 119 -8.58 18.73 9.05
C ILE A 119 -9.36 20.00 8.66
N TYR A 120 -9.69 20.16 7.37
CA TYR A 120 -10.41 21.34 6.89
C TYR A 120 -11.91 21.37 7.27
N CYS A 121 -12.54 20.20 7.47
CA CYS A 121 -13.91 20.13 8.00
C CYS A 121 -14.02 20.46 9.50
N GLY A 122 -12.90 20.68 10.20
CA GLY A 122 -12.85 21.05 11.61
C GLY A 122 -12.78 22.56 11.88
N GLU A 123 -12.53 23.41 10.88
CA GLU A 123 -12.60 24.87 11.06
C GLU A 123 -14.06 25.35 10.98
N ILE A 124 -14.83 24.97 12.00
CA ILE A 124 -15.93 25.80 12.48
C ILE A 124 -15.31 27.11 12.99
N TYR A 125 -15.22 28.11 12.12
CA TYR A 125 -15.37 29.50 12.54
C TYR A 125 -16.80 29.64 13.09
N SER A 126 -17.00 29.17 14.33
CA SER A 126 -18.19 29.43 15.12
C SER A 126 -17.84 30.45 16.19
N GLY A 127 -18.52 31.60 16.09
CA GLY A 127 -18.28 32.86 16.78
C GLY A 127 -18.53 34.01 15.80
N GLU A 128 -19.71 34.09 15.16
CA GLU A 128 -20.91 34.77 15.68
C GLU A 128 -20.70 35.80 16.79
N GLY A 129 -21.17 37.04 16.53
CA GLY A 129 -21.97 37.77 17.52
C GLY A 129 -21.45 39.12 18.01
N GLY A 130 -21.98 40.22 17.43
CA GLY A 130 -21.87 41.55 18.04
C GLY A 130 -22.36 42.67 17.12
N ILE A 131 -23.69 42.81 17.03
CA ILE A 131 -24.43 44.04 16.66
C ILE A 131 -23.75 45.36 17.02
#